data_AF-A0A536JV96-F1
#
_entry.id   AF-A0A536JV96-F1
#
_cell.length_a   1.000
_cell.length_b   1.000
_cell.length_c   1.000
_cell.angle_alpha   90.00
_cell.angle_beta   90.00
_cell.angle_gamma   90.00
#
_symmetry.space_group_name_H-M   'P 1'
#
loop_
_entity.id
_entity.type
_entity.pdbx_description
1 polymer ?
#
loop_
_entity_poly.entity_id
_entity_poly.type
_entity_poly.pdbx_seq_one_letter_code
_entity_poly.pdbx_strand_id
1 'polypeptide(L)'
;MTLKALLFDLDNTLVPEMANYELAFAAACGEAARRHSFDLVQFRTAVFGSANQRWQESETFAYCSGLGIGSPTSLLSDFPGDGPEFVTLREWAPGYRERCWTDALRPLVKDGLVGELATELDTAFRAALRSHGRPYDDALPMLQQVSRSYALAVLTNGPHDVQRAKL
;
A
#
# COMPACT_ATOMS: atom_id res chain seq x y z
N MET A 1 -10.18 22.60 -31.59
CA MET A 1 -10.37 21.20 -31.14
C MET A 1 -11.38 21.20 -29.99
N THR A 2 -12.37 20.31 -29.99
CA THR A 2 -13.25 20.11 -28.83
C THR A 2 -12.66 19.05 -27.92
N LEU A 3 -12.57 19.34 -26.61
CA LEU A 3 -12.13 18.38 -25.60
C LEU A 3 -13.11 17.21 -25.56
N LYS A 4 -12.61 15.97 -25.64
CA LYS A 4 -13.44 14.75 -25.69
C LYS A 4 -13.32 13.87 -24.46
N ALA A 5 -12.19 13.93 -23.76
CA ALA A 5 -11.91 13.07 -22.64
C ALA A 5 -11.09 13.79 -21.57
N LEU A 6 -11.24 13.34 -20.33
CA LEU A 6 -10.44 13.73 -19.17
C LEU A 6 -9.75 12.49 -18.62
N LEU A 7 -8.42 12.57 -18.49
CA LEU A 7 -7.60 11.56 -17.83
C LEU A 7 -7.33 12.03 -16.40
N PHE A 8 -7.61 11.19 -15.42
CA PHE A 8 -7.35 11.45 -14.01
C PHE A 8 -6.21 10.55 -13.53
N ASP A 9 -5.29 11.13 -12.79
CA ASP A 9 -4.46 10.33 -11.88
C ASP A 9 -5.32 9.81 -10.72
N LEU A 10 -4.84 8.78 -10.01
CA LEU A 10 -5.54 8.17 -8.89
C LEU A 10 -5.00 8.69 -7.56
N ASP A 11 -3.72 8.43 -7.30
CA ASP A 11 -3.11 8.65 -5.99
C ASP A 11 -2.90 10.12 -5.72
N ASN A 12 -3.38 10.57 -4.57
CA ASN A 12 -3.40 11.96 -4.13
C ASN A 12 -4.10 12.92 -5.10
N THR A 13 -4.88 12.39 -6.06
CA THR A 13 -5.76 13.14 -6.96
C THR A 13 -7.23 12.79 -6.69
N LEU A 14 -7.60 11.51 -6.82
CA LEU A 14 -8.94 11.01 -6.50
C LEU A 14 -8.98 10.33 -5.13
N VAL A 15 -7.86 9.75 -4.72
CA VAL A 15 -7.75 8.89 -3.53
C VAL A 15 -6.55 9.34 -2.69
N PRO A 16 -6.72 9.71 -1.40
CA PRO A 16 -5.60 10.03 -0.53
C PRO A 16 -4.80 8.76 -0.19
N GLU A 17 -3.64 8.59 -0.80
CA GLU A 17 -2.91 7.31 -0.76
C GLU A 17 -2.49 6.94 0.66
N MET A 18 -1.70 7.81 1.32
CA MET A 18 -1.14 7.51 2.63
C MET A 18 -2.23 7.37 3.70
N ALA A 19 -3.27 8.20 3.66
CA ALA A 19 -4.38 8.11 4.60
C ALA A 19 -5.12 6.76 4.50
N ASN A 20 -5.30 6.24 3.28
CA ASN A 20 -5.92 4.94 3.09
C ASN A 20 -5.01 3.78 3.55
N TYR A 21 -3.70 3.87 3.35
CA TYR A 21 -2.77 2.91 3.93
C TYR A 21 -2.80 2.94 5.46
N GLU A 22 -2.89 4.11 6.07
CA GLU A 22 -3.03 4.24 7.52
C GLU A 22 -4.32 3.63 8.06
N LEU A 23 -5.45 3.85 7.38
CA LEU A 23 -6.74 3.26 7.73
C LEU A 23 -6.73 1.74 7.60
N ALA A 24 -6.19 1.22 6.48
CA ALA A 24 -6.06 -0.22 6.26
C ALA A 24 -5.13 -0.86 7.30
N PHE A 25 -4.03 -0.19 7.67
CA PHE A 25 -3.11 -0.67 8.71
C PHE A 25 -3.80 -0.74 10.07
N ALA A 26 -4.55 0.31 10.43
CA ALA A 26 -5.28 0.35 11.69
C ALA A 26 -6.35 -0.74 11.77
N ALA A 27 -7.09 -0.98 10.68
CA ALA A 27 -8.08 -2.05 10.59
C ALA A 27 -7.44 -3.45 10.72
N ALA A 28 -6.30 -3.66 10.08
CA ALA A 28 -5.59 -4.94 10.11
C ALA A 28 -4.95 -5.25 11.46
N CYS A 29 -4.33 -4.25 12.09
CA CYS A 29 -3.49 -4.46 13.28
C CYS A 29 -4.20 -4.13 14.60
N GLY A 30 -5.37 -3.49 14.57
CA GLY A 30 -6.06 -3.01 15.77
C GLY A 30 -6.40 -4.12 16.77
N GLU A 31 -6.83 -5.29 16.30
CA GLU A 31 -7.11 -6.42 17.18
C GLU A 31 -5.84 -6.94 17.87
N ALA A 32 -4.78 -7.16 17.10
CA ALA A 32 -3.50 -7.63 17.63
C ALA A 32 -2.91 -6.64 18.64
N ALA A 33 -3.00 -5.33 18.34
CA ALA A 33 -2.57 -4.27 19.25
C ALA A 33 -3.29 -4.34 20.59
N ARG A 34 -4.61 -4.57 20.61
CA ARG A 34 -5.37 -4.76 21.85
C ARG A 34 -5.00 -6.07 22.56
N ARG A 35 -4.91 -7.17 21.81
CA ARG A 35 -4.61 -8.51 22.34
C ARG A 35 -3.24 -8.59 23.01
N HIS A 36 -2.24 -7.93 22.42
CA HIS A 36 -0.86 -7.93 22.88
C HIS A 36 -0.45 -6.65 23.61
N SER A 37 -1.38 -5.70 23.77
CA SER A 37 -1.19 -4.45 24.53
C SER A 37 -0.01 -3.58 24.05
N PHE A 38 0.11 -3.38 22.73
CA PHE A 38 1.09 -2.46 22.15
C PHE A 38 0.41 -1.25 21.49
N ASP A 39 1.14 -0.13 21.39
CA ASP A 39 0.66 1.09 20.75
C ASP A 39 0.61 0.94 19.23
N LEU A 40 -0.59 1.04 18.66
CA LEU A 40 -0.83 0.84 17.23
C LEU A 40 -0.15 1.91 16.36
N VAL A 41 -0.05 3.15 16.85
CA VAL A 41 0.55 4.26 16.09
C VAL A 41 2.06 4.11 16.04
N GLN A 42 2.69 3.82 17.19
CA GLN A 42 4.13 3.54 17.26
C GLN A 42 4.49 2.30 16.43
N PHE A 43 3.66 1.25 16.48
CA PHE A 43 3.87 0.05 15.67
C PHE A 43 3.81 0.36 14.17
N ARG A 44 2.82 1.13 13.72
CA ARG A 44 2.73 1.60 12.33
C ARG A 44 3.96 2.41 11.92
N THR A 45 4.40 3.35 12.76
CA THR A 45 5.60 4.15 12.51
C THR A 45 6.84 3.26 12.39
N ALA A 46 6.97 2.24 13.22
CA ALA A 46 8.08 1.28 13.15
C ALA A 46 8.06 0.46 11.86
N VAL A 47 6.89 -0.09 11.46
CA VAL A 47 6.76 -0.86 10.22
C VAL A 47 7.04 0.01 9.00
N PHE A 48 6.42 1.20 8.90
CA PHE A 48 6.61 2.08 7.75
C PHE A 48 8.02 2.71 7.69
N GLY A 49 8.64 2.97 8.85
CA GLY A 49 10.03 3.39 8.92
C GLY A 49 11.00 2.31 8.43
N SER A 50 10.83 1.07 8.91
CA SER A 50 11.61 -0.10 8.47
C SER A 50 11.43 -0.36 6.98
N ALA A 51 10.18 -0.29 6.50
CA ALA A 51 9.84 -0.37 5.08
C ALA A 51 10.56 0.68 4.25
N ASN A 52 10.51 1.95 4.66
CA ASN A 52 11.20 3.00 3.92
C ASN A 52 12.73 2.79 3.86
N GLN A 53 13.36 2.47 4.99
CA GLN A 53 14.80 2.23 5.03
C GLN A 53 15.19 1.06 4.12
N ARG A 54 14.54 -0.10 4.29
CA ARG A 54 14.85 -1.32 3.54
C ARG A 54 14.56 -1.18 2.05
N TRP A 55 13.54 -0.39 1.70
CA TRP A 55 13.24 -0.07 0.32
C TRP A 55 14.33 0.81 -0.30
N GLN A 56 14.81 1.84 0.40
CA GLN A 56 15.90 2.70 -0.07
C GLN A 56 17.23 1.96 -0.25
N GLU A 57 17.50 0.98 0.62
CA GLU A 57 18.72 0.15 0.56
C GLU A 57 18.63 -0.99 -0.46
N SER A 58 17.47 -1.22 -1.09
CA SER A 58 17.24 -2.33 -2.01
C SER A 58 17.77 -2.08 -3.41
N GLU A 59 18.10 -3.16 -4.13
CA GLU A 59 18.44 -3.11 -5.56
C GLU A 59 17.26 -2.66 -6.44
N THR A 60 16.03 -2.77 -5.94
CA THR A 60 14.82 -2.38 -6.66
C THR A 60 14.48 -0.89 -6.49
N PHE A 61 15.17 -0.16 -5.60
CA PHE A 61 14.90 1.24 -5.28
C PHE A 61 14.84 2.14 -6.53
N ALA A 62 15.87 2.09 -7.37
CA ALA A 62 15.99 2.97 -8.53
C ALA A 62 14.83 2.72 -9.52
N TYR A 63 14.46 1.46 -9.74
CA TYR A 63 13.34 1.09 -10.60
C TYR A 63 12.01 1.54 -10.00
N CYS A 64 11.74 1.20 -8.74
CA CYS A 64 10.51 1.58 -8.04
C CYS A 64 10.34 3.10 -7.99
N SER A 65 11.38 3.83 -7.58
CA SER A 65 11.35 5.30 -7.48
C SER A 65 11.13 5.95 -8.85
N GLY A 66 11.76 5.44 -9.91
CA GLY A 66 11.56 5.96 -11.27
C GLY A 66 10.13 5.81 -11.78
N LEU A 67 9.40 4.82 -11.28
CA LEU A 67 7.99 4.57 -11.61
C LEU A 67 7.01 5.15 -10.58
N GLY A 68 7.49 5.85 -9.54
CA GLY A 68 6.65 6.36 -8.46
C GLY A 68 6.09 5.29 -7.53
N ILE A 69 6.69 4.09 -7.48
CA ILE A 69 6.30 3.01 -6.56
C ILE A 69 7.00 3.24 -5.22
N GLY A 70 6.23 3.61 -4.19
CA GLY A 70 6.74 3.85 -2.84
C GLY A 70 6.93 2.58 -1.99
N SER A 71 7.55 2.78 -0.83
CA SER A 71 7.76 1.72 0.16
C SER A 71 6.46 1.13 0.74
N PRO A 72 5.39 1.91 1.03
CA PRO A 72 4.12 1.33 1.49
C PRO A 72 3.41 0.54 0.39
N THR A 73 3.45 1.01 -0.85
CA THR A 73 2.94 0.27 -2.02
C THR A 73 3.65 -1.08 -2.16
N SER A 74 4.97 -1.10 -1.91
CA SER A 74 5.78 -2.33 -1.93
C SER A 74 5.46 -3.30 -0.79
N LEU A 75 4.95 -2.80 0.36
CA LEU A 75 4.40 -3.65 1.42
C LEU A 75 3.09 -4.33 1.01
N LEU A 76 2.37 -3.78 0.04
CA LEU A 76 1.02 -4.22 -0.31
C LEU A 76 0.98 -5.08 -1.58
N SER A 77 1.96 -4.92 -2.46
CA SER A 77 2.01 -5.50 -3.80
C SER A 77 2.66 -6.90 -3.81
N ASP A 78 2.06 -7.82 -4.56
CA ASP A 78 2.69 -9.06 -5.02
C ASP A 78 3.33 -8.91 -6.41
N PHE A 79 3.35 -7.69 -6.95
CA PHE A 79 4.00 -7.30 -8.19
C PHE A 79 3.62 -8.22 -9.38
N PRO A 80 2.32 -8.31 -9.70
CA PRO A 80 1.86 -9.10 -10.85
C PRO A 80 2.38 -8.49 -12.16
N GLY A 81 2.85 -9.34 -13.07
CA GLY A 81 3.34 -8.92 -14.39
C GLY A 81 4.41 -9.87 -14.95
N ASP A 82 4.56 -9.88 -16.27
CA ASP A 82 5.44 -10.83 -16.97
C ASP A 82 6.80 -10.23 -17.37
N GLY A 83 7.01 -8.92 -17.12
CA GLY A 83 8.27 -8.25 -17.42
C GLY A 83 9.43 -8.73 -16.53
N PRO A 84 10.68 -8.68 -17.01
CA PRO A 84 11.84 -9.15 -16.26
C PRO A 84 12.04 -8.41 -14.93
N GLU A 85 11.68 -7.13 -14.86
CA GLU A 85 11.80 -6.33 -13.64
C GLU A 85 10.83 -6.80 -12.54
N PHE A 86 9.67 -7.36 -12.93
CA PHE A 86 8.72 -7.92 -11.98
C PHE A 86 9.20 -9.23 -11.36
N VAL A 87 10.11 -9.97 -12.02
CA VAL A 87 10.74 -11.17 -11.43
C VAL A 87 11.56 -10.76 -10.21
N THR A 88 12.47 -9.80 -10.37
CA THR A 88 13.30 -9.28 -9.27
C THR A 88 12.42 -8.73 -8.13
N LEU A 89 11.36 -7.98 -8.45
CA LEU A 89 10.44 -7.47 -7.43
C LEU A 89 9.72 -8.58 -6.66
N ARG A 90 9.28 -9.65 -7.34
CA ARG A 90 8.63 -10.79 -6.68
C ARG A 90 9.56 -11.62 -5.82
N GLU A 91 10.83 -11.72 -6.20
CA GLU A 91 11.85 -12.39 -5.38
C GLU A 91 12.21 -11.56 -4.14
N TRP A 92 12.29 -10.24 -4.30
CA TRP A 92 12.66 -9.31 -3.22
C TRP A 92 11.53 -9.07 -2.21
N ALA A 93 10.30 -8.85 -2.69
CA ALA A 93 9.20 -8.33 -1.88
C ALA A 93 8.83 -9.20 -0.65
N PRO A 94 8.77 -10.54 -0.72
CA PRO A 94 8.43 -11.38 0.43
C PRO A 94 9.40 -11.18 1.61
N GLY A 95 10.72 -11.24 1.35
CA GLY A 95 11.73 -11.05 2.39
C GLY A 95 11.80 -9.62 2.89
N TYR A 96 11.51 -8.64 2.03
CA TYR A 96 11.33 -7.24 2.44
C TYR A 96 10.17 -7.11 3.45
N ARG A 97 8.97 -7.62 3.11
CA ARG A 97 7.78 -7.53 3.98
C ARG A 97 7.98 -8.24 5.30
N GLU A 98 8.44 -9.48 5.27
CA GLU A 98 8.69 -10.29 6.47
C GLU A 98 9.57 -9.52 7.48
N ARG A 99 10.67 -8.94 7.01
CA ARG A 99 11.58 -8.19 7.88
C ARG A 99 10.97 -6.89 8.42
N CYS A 100 10.15 -6.18 7.64
CA CYS A 100 9.46 -4.97 8.11
C CYS A 100 8.54 -5.27 9.31
N TRP A 101 7.80 -6.37 9.23
CA TRP A 101 6.89 -6.79 10.28
C TRP A 101 7.60 -7.39 11.50
N THR A 102 8.51 -8.34 11.26
CA THR A 102 9.18 -9.08 12.35
C THR A 102 10.07 -8.17 13.20
N ASP A 103 10.78 -7.22 12.59
CA ASP A 103 11.62 -6.28 13.36
C ASP A 103 10.78 -5.31 14.20
N ALA A 104 9.63 -4.86 13.68
CA ALA A 104 8.72 -4.00 14.43
C ALA A 104 7.99 -4.75 15.55
N LEU A 105 7.73 -6.05 15.41
CA LEU A 105 7.07 -6.89 16.41
C LEU A 105 8.00 -7.39 17.51
N ARG A 106 9.28 -7.62 17.22
CA ARG A 106 10.25 -8.18 18.17
C ARG A 106 10.31 -7.47 19.54
N PRO A 107 10.29 -6.12 19.63
CA PRO A 107 10.26 -5.46 20.93
C PRO A 107 8.88 -5.46 21.62
N LEU A 108 7.82 -5.90 20.93
CA LEU A 108 6.43 -5.78 21.38
C LEU A 108 5.81 -7.12 21.83
N VAL A 109 6.30 -8.26 21.32
CA VAL A 109 5.75 -9.58 21.62
C VAL A 109 6.84 -10.60 21.95
N LYS A 110 6.45 -11.74 22.52
CA LYS A 110 7.38 -12.86 22.79
C LYS A 110 7.96 -13.40 21.48
N ASP A 111 9.24 -13.76 21.47
CA ASP A 111 9.95 -14.24 20.28
C ASP A 111 9.20 -15.36 19.52
N GLY A 112 8.60 -16.31 20.24
CA GLY A 112 7.84 -17.42 19.65
C GLY A 112 6.57 -17.03 18.89
N LEU A 113 6.11 -15.77 18.99
CA LEU A 113 4.92 -15.26 18.29
C LEU A 113 5.24 -14.34 17.10
N VAL A 114 6.49 -13.90 16.97
CA VAL A 114 6.87 -12.84 16.01
C VAL A 114 6.57 -13.24 14.56
N GLY A 115 6.94 -14.47 14.16
CA GLY A 115 6.77 -14.93 12.78
C GLY A 115 5.30 -15.15 12.38
N GLU A 116 4.53 -15.81 13.24
CA GLU A 116 3.10 -16.07 12.99
C GLU A 116 2.32 -14.76 12.93
N LEU A 117 2.56 -13.86 13.88
CA LEU A 117 1.89 -12.56 13.93
C LEU A 117 2.30 -11.65 12.76
N ALA A 118 3.57 -11.67 12.34
CA ALA A 118 4.01 -10.95 11.14
C ALA A 118 3.24 -11.41 9.90
N THR A 119 3.07 -12.72 9.72
CA THR A 119 2.34 -13.29 8.58
C THR A 119 0.85 -12.97 8.62
N GLU A 120 0.23 -13.06 9.80
CA GLU A 120 -1.16 -12.68 10.04
C GLU A 120 -1.40 -11.21 9.65
N LEU A 121 -0.58 -10.30 10.18
CA LEU A 121 -0.73 -8.86 10.00
C LEU A 121 -0.41 -8.40 8.58
N ASP A 122 0.58 -9.00 7.92
CA ASP A 122 0.87 -8.75 6.52
C ASP A 122 -0.33 -9.10 5.62
N THR A 123 -0.90 -10.28 5.83
CA THR A 123 -2.06 -10.76 5.08
C THR A 123 -3.28 -9.89 5.35
N ALA A 124 -3.53 -9.54 6.62
CA ALA A 124 -4.63 -8.69 7.02
C ALA A 124 -4.48 -7.27 6.43
N PHE A 125 -3.29 -6.69 6.41
CA PHE A 125 -3.04 -5.35 5.87
C PHE A 125 -3.31 -5.29 4.36
N ARG A 126 -2.79 -6.27 3.61
CA ARG A 126 -3.05 -6.41 2.17
C ARG A 126 -4.54 -6.61 1.86
N ALA A 127 -5.25 -7.36 2.69
CA ALA A 127 -6.70 -7.54 2.55
C ALA A 127 -7.50 -6.28 2.91
N ALA A 128 -7.06 -5.54 3.94
CA ALA A 128 -7.76 -4.35 4.43
C ALA A 128 -7.77 -3.20 3.42
N LEU A 129 -6.74 -3.06 2.58
CA LEU A 129 -6.70 -2.02 1.54
C LEU A 129 -7.96 -2.02 0.66
N ARG A 130 -8.41 -3.20 0.22
CA ARG A 130 -9.60 -3.36 -0.65
C ARG A 130 -10.91 -2.88 0.00
N SER A 131 -10.97 -2.86 1.33
CA SER A 131 -12.18 -2.51 2.09
C SER A 131 -12.13 -1.11 2.70
N HIS A 132 -10.96 -0.48 2.72
CA HIS A 132 -10.74 0.79 3.42
C HIS A 132 -10.25 1.93 2.50
N GLY A 133 -9.97 1.64 1.22
CA GLY A 133 -9.70 2.68 0.22
C GLY A 133 -10.92 3.58 0.02
N ARG A 134 -10.83 4.84 0.43
CA ARG A 134 -11.87 5.85 0.21
C ARG A 134 -11.34 6.97 -0.68
N PRO A 135 -12.11 7.44 -1.67
CA PRO A 135 -11.75 8.65 -2.42
C PRO A 135 -11.92 9.90 -1.54
N TYR A 136 -11.44 11.05 -2.02
CA TYR A 136 -11.83 12.34 -1.44
C TYR A 136 -13.36 12.53 -1.51
N ASP A 137 -13.93 13.20 -0.52
CA ASP A 137 -15.39 13.35 -0.37
C ASP A 137 -16.06 13.98 -1.59
N ASP A 138 -15.35 14.84 -2.32
CA ASP A 138 -15.82 15.56 -3.50
C ASP A 138 -15.43 14.90 -4.84
N ALA A 139 -14.57 13.88 -4.83
CA ALA A 139 -14.08 13.23 -6.05
C ALA A 139 -15.21 12.55 -6.84
N LEU A 140 -16.05 11.74 -6.18
CA LEU A 140 -17.15 11.05 -6.86
C LEU A 140 -18.23 12.02 -7.37
N PRO A 141 -18.72 13.01 -6.59
CA PRO A 141 -19.62 14.05 -7.11
C PRO A 141 -19.06 14.78 -8.33
N MET A 142 -17.78 15.16 -8.30
CA MET A 142 -17.12 15.82 -9.42
C MET A 142 -17.07 14.92 -10.67
N LEU A 143 -16.63 13.67 -10.53
CA LEU A 143 -16.60 12.69 -11.63
C LEU A 143 -17.99 12.44 -12.23
N GLN A 144 -19.03 12.37 -11.41
CA GLN A 144 -20.42 12.25 -11.86
C GLN A 144 -20.90 13.47 -12.66
N GLN A 145 -20.42 14.67 -12.31
CA GLN A 145 -20.76 15.87 -13.04
C GLN A 145 -20.04 15.93 -14.40
N VAL A 146 -18.73 15.68 -14.43
CA VAL A 146 -17.93 15.82 -15.66
C VAL A 146 -18.13 14.67 -16.66
N SER A 147 -18.52 13.48 -16.17
CA SER A 147 -18.84 12.32 -17.04
C SER A 147 -20.03 12.55 -17.97
N ARG A 148 -20.87 13.56 -17.69
CA ARG A 148 -21.99 13.96 -18.57
C ARG A 148 -21.53 14.59 -19.89
N SER A 149 -20.31 15.14 -19.90
CA SER A 149 -19.77 15.92 -21.02
C SER A 149 -18.51 15.31 -21.64
N TYR A 150 -17.78 14.48 -20.88
CA TYR A 150 -16.49 13.93 -21.29
C TYR A 150 -16.39 12.43 -20.98
N ALA A 151 -15.70 11.69 -21.85
CA ALA A 151 -15.24 10.36 -21.49
C ALA A 151 -14.18 10.46 -20.38
N LEU A 152 -14.28 9.63 -19.34
CA LEU A 152 -13.34 9.64 -18.22
C LEU A 152 -12.49 8.38 -18.26
N ALA A 153 -11.20 8.51 -17.97
CA ALA A 153 -10.35 7.37 -17.65
C ALA A 153 -9.40 7.71 -16.50
N VAL A 154 -9.03 6.69 -15.73
CA VAL A 154 -7.98 6.78 -14.73
C VAL A 154 -6.69 6.24 -15.34
N LEU A 155 -5.63 7.02 -15.27
CA LEU A 155 -4.27 6.64 -15.65
C LEU A 155 -3.36 6.88 -14.46
N THR A 156 -2.89 5.79 -13.86
CA THR A 156 -2.09 5.83 -12.64
C THR A 156 -0.90 4.90 -12.76
N ASN A 157 0.21 5.30 -12.13
CA ASN A 157 1.40 4.46 -12.03
C ASN A 157 1.21 3.40 -10.94
N GLY A 158 2.13 2.45 -10.90
CA GLY A 158 2.22 1.47 -9.83
C GLY A 158 1.70 0.07 -10.19
N PRO A 159 1.88 -0.89 -9.28
CA PRO A 159 1.56 -2.29 -9.54
C PRO A 159 0.04 -2.49 -9.61
N HIS A 160 -0.39 -3.32 -10.57
CA HIS A 160 -1.80 -3.46 -10.94
C HIS A 160 -2.70 -3.91 -9.78
N ASP A 161 -2.23 -4.83 -8.93
CA ASP A 161 -2.95 -5.33 -7.77
C ASP A 161 -3.27 -4.24 -6.74
N VAL A 162 -2.30 -3.39 -6.40
CA VAL A 162 -2.50 -2.28 -5.45
C VAL A 162 -3.39 -1.20 -6.04
N GLN A 163 -3.16 -0.80 -7.30
CA GLN A 163 -3.98 0.23 -7.94
C GLN A 163 -5.42 -0.24 -8.15
N ARG A 164 -5.64 -1.52 -8.44
CA ARG A 164 -6.99 -2.10 -8.50
C ARG A 164 -7.65 -2.20 -7.14
N ALA A 165 -6.92 -2.47 -6.07
CA ALA A 165 -7.49 -2.53 -4.74
C ALA A 165 -8.01 -1.16 -4.23
N LYS A 166 -7.59 -0.06 -4.85
CA LYS A 166 -8.05 1.31 -4.54
C LYS A 166 -9.36 1.69 -5.25
N LEU A 167 -9.78 0.91 -6.25
CA LEU A 167 -10.99 1.13 -7.07
C LEU A 167 -12.10 0.15 -6.68
#